data_AF-A0AAE4A0W1-F1
#
_entry.id   AF-A0AAE4A0W1-F1
#
_cell.length_a   1.000
_cell.length_b   1.000
_cell.length_c   1.000
_cell.angle_alpha   90.00
_cell.angle_beta   90.00
_cell.angle_gamma   90.00
#
_symmetry.space_group_name_H-M   'P 1'
#
loop_
_entity.id
_entity.type
_entity.pdbx_description
1 polymer ?
#
loop_
_entity_poly.entity_id
_entity_poly.type
_entity_poly.pdbx_seq_one_letter_code
_entity_poly.pdbx_strand_id
1 'polypeptide(L)'
;MHGPRHDEIVKSLVELLLQALPDGGDRIVATGEADLGHSTSSLSVVSSDGSVTPVAAPPEFDLTLIKLYDDTVDADAEPWNTYTLMVEKDGTFTVSLSYVSPQG
;
A
#
# COMPACT_ATOMS: atom_id res chain seq x y z
N MET A 1 -8.51 5.90 -16.64
CA MET A 1 -7.34 5.15 -17.19
C MET A 1 -6.16 5.58 -16.35
N HIS A 2 -5.52 4.68 -15.61
CA HIS A 2 -4.32 5.00 -14.84
C HIS A 2 -3.19 5.32 -15.83
N GLY A 3 -2.44 6.40 -15.56
CA GLY A 3 -1.30 6.80 -16.39
C GLY A 3 -0.07 5.93 -16.10
N PRO A 4 0.94 5.91 -16.98
CA PRO A 4 2.15 5.09 -16.80
C PRO A 4 2.88 5.37 -15.46
N ARG A 5 2.81 6.61 -14.97
CA ARG A 5 3.35 7.02 -13.66
C ARG A 5 2.66 6.33 -12.49
N HIS A 6 1.34 6.15 -12.56
CA HIS A 6 0.55 5.49 -11.52
C HIS A 6 0.98 4.03 -11.36
N ASP A 7 1.09 3.31 -12.48
CA ASP A 7 1.52 1.92 -12.50
C ASP A 7 2.96 1.76 -11.98
N GLU A 8 3.85 2.71 -12.28
CA GLU A 8 5.21 2.74 -11.74
C GLU A 8 5.22 2.92 -10.21
N ILE A 9 4.41 3.83 -9.68
CA ILE A 9 4.31 4.05 -8.22
C ILE A 9 3.76 2.80 -7.52
N VAL A 10 2.69 2.20 -8.04
CA VAL A 10 2.12 0.96 -7.50
C VAL A 10 3.14 -0.16 -7.54
N LYS A 11 3.89 -0.30 -8.63
CA LYS A 11 4.96 -1.30 -8.74
C LYS A 11 6.06 -1.08 -7.69
N SER A 12 6.48 0.16 -7.46
CA SER A 12 7.44 0.46 -6.39
C SER A 12 6.90 0.09 -5.00
N LEU A 13 5.62 0.31 -4.71
CA LEU A 13 5.00 -0.13 -3.46
C LEU A 13 5.04 -1.66 -3.32
N VAL A 14 4.71 -2.39 -4.40
CA VAL A 14 4.76 -3.86 -4.42
C VAL A 14 6.18 -4.37 -4.17
N GLU A 15 7.19 -3.79 -4.82
CA GLU A 15 8.59 -4.15 -4.63
C GLU A 15 9.07 -3.89 -3.20
N LEU A 16 8.69 -2.75 -2.60
CA LEU A 16 9.00 -2.44 -1.21
C LEU A 16 8.37 -3.44 -0.24
N LEU A 17 7.12 -3.84 -0.49
CA LEU A 17 6.43 -4.85 0.32
C LEU A 17 7.06 -6.24 0.18
N LEU A 18 7.43 -6.66 -1.03
CA LEU A 18 8.15 -7.92 -1.23
C LEU A 18 9.49 -7.94 -0.52
N GLN A 19 10.23 -6.81 -0.49
CA GLN A 19 11.48 -6.70 0.26
C GLN A 19 11.28 -6.77 1.77
N ALA A 20 10.11 -6.34 2.27
CA ALA A 20 9.74 -6.44 3.68
C ALA A 20 9.15 -7.81 4.06
N LEU A 21 8.84 -8.68 3.09
CA LEU A 21 8.33 -10.02 3.34
C LEU A 21 9.47 -10.94 3.79
N PRO A 22 9.43 -11.50 5.02
CA PRO A 22 10.43 -12.46 5.46
C PRO A 22 10.30 -13.79 4.70
N ASP A 23 11.39 -14.56 4.58
CA ASP A 23 11.42 -15.85 3.85
C ASP A 23 10.35 -16.87 4.27
N GLY A 24 9.79 -16.75 5.49
CA GLY A 24 8.72 -17.61 6.00
C GLY A 24 7.30 -17.05 5.84
N GLY A 25 7.13 -15.84 5.30
CA GLY A 25 5.84 -15.21 5.07
C GLY A 25 5.27 -15.58 3.71
N ASP A 26 3.95 -15.80 3.63
CA ASP A 26 3.28 -16.08 2.36
C ASP A 26 2.74 -14.84 1.69
N ARG A 27 2.32 -13.85 2.49
CA ARG A 27 1.90 -12.54 2.01
C ARG A 27 2.15 -11.46 3.03
N ILE A 28 2.23 -10.24 2.55
CA ILE A 28 2.30 -9.03 3.37
C ILE A 28 1.11 -8.14 3.04
N VAL A 29 0.51 -7.58 4.07
CA VAL A 29 -0.64 -6.68 3.98
C VAL A 29 -0.23 -5.35 4.59
N ALA A 30 -0.40 -4.27 3.83
CA ALA A 30 -0.26 -2.91 4.28
C ALA A 30 -1.63 -2.23 4.28
N THR A 31 -2.00 -1.63 5.40
CA THR A 31 -3.22 -0.85 5.54
C THR A 31 -2.90 0.48 6.19
N GLY A 32 -3.65 1.50 5.85
CA GLY A 32 -3.54 2.78 6.52
C GLY A 32 -4.25 3.88 5.79
N GLU A 33 -3.80 5.09 6.05
CA GLU A 33 -4.37 6.32 5.52
C GLU A 33 -3.31 7.09 4.74
N ALA A 34 -3.75 7.83 3.73
CA ALA A 34 -2.91 8.79 3.05
C ALA A 34 -3.72 10.02 2.67
N ASP A 35 -3.06 11.17 2.75
CA ASP A 35 -3.62 12.48 2.42
C ASP A 35 -2.50 13.38 1.86
N LEU A 36 -2.82 14.67 1.66
CA LEU A 36 -1.91 15.64 1.05
C LEU A 36 -0.65 15.84 1.91
N GLY A 37 0.41 15.12 1.52
CA GLY A 37 1.73 15.20 2.16
C GLY A 37 1.89 14.35 3.41
N HIS A 38 0.92 13.48 3.74
CA HIS A 38 0.97 12.65 4.93
C HIS A 38 0.46 11.23 4.66
N SER A 39 1.03 10.25 5.34
CA SER A 39 0.58 8.86 5.28
C SER A 39 0.87 8.15 6.59
N THR A 40 -0.04 7.25 6.96
CA THR A 40 0.14 6.27 8.02
C THR A 40 0.10 4.88 7.42
N SER A 41 0.97 4.00 7.91
CA SER A 41 1.06 2.63 7.43
C SER A 41 1.19 1.64 8.57
N SER A 42 0.39 0.59 8.51
CA SER A 42 0.51 -0.61 9.35
C SER A 42 0.73 -1.81 8.44
N LEU A 43 1.87 -2.48 8.59
CA LEU A 43 2.21 -3.66 7.81
C LEU A 43 2.13 -4.92 8.69
N SER A 44 1.64 -6.00 8.10
CA SER A 44 1.58 -7.31 8.74
C SER A 44 1.88 -8.40 7.75
N VAL A 45 2.69 -9.37 8.16
CA VAL A 45 2.97 -10.59 7.40
C VAL A 45 1.98 -11.65 7.85
N VAL A 46 1.38 -12.33 6.87
CA VAL A 46 0.50 -13.48 7.09
C VAL A 46 1.20 -14.72 6.56
N SER A 47 1.39 -15.69 7.45
CA SER A 47 2.01 -16.98 7.15
C SER A 47 0.98 -18.05 6.82
N SER A 48 1.40 -19.15 6.17
CA SER A 48 0.55 -20.30 5.78
C SER A 48 -0.19 -20.95 6.95
N ASP A 49 0.36 -20.85 8.16
CA ASP A 49 -0.25 -21.36 9.38
C ASP A 49 -1.37 -20.43 9.93
N GLY A 50 -1.60 -19.29 9.26
CA GLY A 50 -2.57 -18.26 9.67
C GLY A 50 -2.03 -17.26 10.68
N SER A 51 -0.76 -17.39 11.09
CA SER A 51 -0.13 -16.43 12.00
C SER A 51 0.01 -15.06 11.34
N VAL A 52 -0.28 -14.01 12.10
CA VAL A 52 -0.15 -12.61 11.67
C VAL A 52 0.88 -11.91 12.53
N THR A 53 1.94 -11.41 11.90
CA THR A 53 3.04 -10.74 12.60
C THR A 53 3.18 -9.31 12.09
N PRO A 54 3.15 -8.29 12.97
CA PRO A 54 3.40 -6.91 12.56
C PRO A 54 4.85 -6.75 12.12
N VAL A 55 5.06 -5.96 11.06
CA VAL A 55 6.40 -5.62 10.56
C VAL A 55 6.52 -4.13 10.33
N ALA A 56 7.74 -3.62 10.40
CA ALA A 56 7.99 -2.21 10.13
C ALA A 56 7.83 -1.91 8.63
N ALA A 57 7.19 -0.79 8.31
CA ALA A 57 7.19 -0.27 6.96
C ALA A 57 8.62 0.10 6.52
N PRO A 58 9.02 -0.20 5.28
CA PRO A 58 10.20 0.42 4.69
C PRO A 58 10.07 1.95 4.75
N PRO A 59 11.14 2.71 5.04
CA PRO A 59 11.06 4.16 5.19
C PRO A 59 10.57 4.89 3.93
N GLU A 60 10.74 4.28 2.76
CA GLU A 60 10.29 4.82 1.47
C GLU A 60 8.83 4.51 1.17
N PHE A 61 8.16 3.66 1.97
CA PHE A 61 6.81 3.21 1.72
C PHE A 61 5.80 4.35 1.88
N ASP A 62 5.83 5.07 3.00
CA ASP A 62 4.94 6.21 3.25
C ASP A 62 5.14 7.33 2.22
N LEU A 63 6.40 7.60 1.85
CA LEU A 63 6.72 8.58 0.81
C LEU A 63 6.18 8.17 -0.56
N THR A 64 6.15 6.88 -0.85
CA THR A 64 5.62 6.35 -2.12
C THR A 64 4.09 6.35 -2.13
N LEU A 65 3.45 6.13 -0.99
CA LEU A 65 1.99 6.28 -0.82
C LEU A 65 1.54 7.74 -1.00
N ILE A 66 2.27 8.70 -0.44
CA ILE A 66 1.98 10.13 -0.67
C ILE A 66 2.06 10.46 -2.16
N LYS A 67 3.07 9.94 -2.88
CA LYS A 67 3.16 10.12 -4.33
C LYS A 67 1.99 9.48 -5.09
N LEU A 68 1.48 8.34 -4.63
CA LEU A 68 0.30 7.69 -5.20
C LEU A 68 -0.94 8.56 -5.01
N TYR A 69 -1.09 9.15 -3.83
CA TYR A 69 -2.18 10.08 -3.52
C TYR A 69 -2.11 11.30 -4.44
N ASP A 70 -0.95 11.97 -4.49
CA ASP A 70 -0.74 13.15 -5.34
C ASP A 70 -1.01 12.85 -6.81
N ASP A 71 -0.55 11.72 -7.33
CA ASP A 71 -0.81 11.29 -8.72
C ASP A 71 -2.30 11.04 -8.97
N THR A 72 -3.03 10.49 -8.00
CA THR A 72 -4.48 10.29 -8.11
C THR A 72 -5.22 11.62 -8.17
N VAL A 73 -4.81 12.60 -7.36
CA VAL A 73 -5.38 13.96 -7.35
C VAL A 73 -5.04 14.70 -8.65
N ASP A 74 -3.79 14.64 -9.12
CA ASP A 74 -3.35 15.23 -10.39
C ASP A 74 -4.13 14.67 -11.60
N ALA A 75 -4.54 13.41 -11.53
CA ALA A 75 -5.34 12.74 -12.55
C ALA A 75 -6.84 13.08 -12.51
N ASP A 76 -7.28 13.96 -11.59
CA ASP A 76 -8.70 14.27 -11.31
C ASP A 76 -9.53 12.99 -11.06
N ALA A 77 -8.90 11.98 -10.46
CA ALA A 77 -9.54 10.71 -10.14
C ALA A 77 -10.30 10.77 -8.82
N GLU A 78 -11.10 9.73 -8.54
CA GLU A 78 -11.87 9.66 -7.29
C GLU A 78 -10.94 9.76 -6.08
N PRO A 79 -11.21 10.67 -5.13
CA PRO A 79 -10.39 10.81 -3.95
C PRO A 79 -10.48 9.54 -3.10
N TRP A 80 -9.39 9.19 -2.44
CA TRP A 80 -9.33 8.14 -1.42
C TRP A 80 -8.59 8.69 -0.22
N ASN A 81 -8.77 8.10 0.96
CA ASN A 81 -7.99 8.44 2.15
C ASN A 81 -7.59 7.21 2.97
N THR A 82 -8.08 6.03 2.56
CA THR A 82 -7.75 4.74 3.14
C THR A 82 -7.28 3.81 2.05
N TYR A 83 -6.36 2.90 2.40
CA TYR A 83 -5.85 1.93 1.45
C TYR A 83 -5.66 0.55 2.11
N THR A 84 -5.68 -0.47 1.25
CA THR A 84 -5.21 -1.82 1.56
C THR A 84 -4.38 -2.31 0.37
N LEU A 85 -3.11 -2.59 0.61
CA LEU A 85 -2.23 -3.27 -0.34
C LEU A 85 -1.93 -4.67 0.21
N MET A 86 -2.15 -5.69 -0.62
CA MET A 86 -1.79 -7.07 -0.31
C MET A 86 -0.84 -7.55 -1.39
N VAL A 87 0.27 -8.17 -0.98
CA VAL A 87 1.26 -8.73 -1.89
C VAL A 87 1.59 -10.15 -1.44
N GLU A 88 1.37 -11.11 -2.32
CA GLU A 88 1.73 -12.50 -2.16
C GLU A 88 3.21 -12.71 -2.50
N LYS A 89 3.84 -13.74 -1.95
CA LYS A 89 5.26 -14.05 -2.16
C LYS A 89 5.68 -14.25 -3.62
N ASP A 90 4.74 -14.66 -4.49
CA ASP A 90 4.98 -14.84 -5.93
C ASP A 90 4.92 -13.52 -6.73
N GLY A 91 4.60 -12.41 -6.05
CA GLY A 91 4.48 -11.08 -6.65
C GLY A 91 3.06 -10.72 -7.10
N THR A 92 2.10 -11.63 -7.01
CA THR A 92 0.67 -11.29 -7.15
C THR A 92 0.27 -10.26 -6.10
N PHE A 93 -0.44 -9.21 -6.51
CA PHE A 93 -0.84 -8.15 -5.60
C PHE A 93 -2.28 -7.68 -5.83
N THR A 94 -2.85 -7.04 -4.82
CA THR A 94 -4.14 -6.37 -4.86
C THR A 94 -4.02 -5.02 -4.18
N VAL A 95 -4.58 -3.99 -4.82
CA VAL A 95 -4.67 -2.64 -4.26
C VAL A 95 -6.14 -2.26 -4.17
N SER A 96 -6.57 -1.90 -2.97
CA SER A 96 -7.89 -1.35 -2.70
C SER A 96 -7.73 0.06 -2.15
N LEU A 97 -8.24 1.05 -2.87
CA LEU A 97 -8.28 2.44 -2.46
C LEU A 97 -9.73 2.79 -2.12
N SER A 98 -9.96 3.51 -1.04
CA SER A 98 -11.32 3.85 -0.60
C SER A 98 -11.34 5.21 0.10
N TYR A 99 -12.48 5.89 -0.04
CA TYR A 99 -12.77 7.11 0.70
C TYR A 99 -13.70 6.79 1.86
N VAL A 100 -13.26 7.11 3.07
CA VAL A 100 -14.09 7.08 4.28
C VAL A 100 -14.28 8.52 4.73
N SER A 101 -15.51 9.05 4.59
CA SER A 101 -15.83 10.37 5.12
C SER A 101 -15.54 10.42 6.62
N PRO A 102 -14.87 11.47 7.14
CA PRO A 102 -14.80 11.67 8.58
C PRO A 102 -16.23 11.72 9.10
N GLN A 103 -16.58 10.84 10.05
CA GLN A 103 -17.90 10.88 10.68
C GLN A 103 -18.06 12.28 11.30
N GLY A 104 -19.00 13.05 10.76
CA GLY A 104 -19.30 14.41 11.22
C GLY A 104 -19.90 14.45 12.62
#